data_AF-A0A6P1MI52-F1
#
_entry.id   AF-A0A6P1MI52-F1
#
_cell.length_a   1.000
_cell.length_b   1.000
_cell.length_c   1.000
_cell.angle_alpha   90.00
_cell.angle_beta   90.00
_cell.angle_gamma   90.00
#
_symmetry.space_group_name_H-M   'P 1'
#
loop_
_entity.id
_entity.type
_entity.pdbx_description
1 polymer ?
#
loop_
_entity_poly.entity_id
_entity_poly.type
_entity_poly.pdbx_seq_one_letter_code
_entity_poly.pdbx_strand_id
1 'polypeptide(L)'
;MDWSKAKNILIVALIATNVFLLCTYLTKSSMDDEVMDQEVLFTVLKGKNIYVDTKIPSKYENMPALTIEYNNDKQAVIEKALKQGIYNIPVNSGKRDYHDMADKFLNDCQLNNENLIFDKVVTKEKSTVVRYKNCYKNIAIGDSFLEVSFLDGKINDVTRQRLTLEPKKKLKVTSPEEALLMFMSEKDPNEVIHVEKMQLVFWVNSSEFNGESLISDTAFPAWEITYNGGKTKYIDAYKA
;
A
#
# COMPACT_ATOMS: atom_id res chain seq x y z
N MET A 1 8.73 -43.81 -53.60
CA MET A 1 8.39 -43.02 -52.39
C MET A 1 9.63 -42.22 -52.02
N ASP A 2 9.62 -40.91 -52.24
CA ASP A 2 10.81 -40.05 -52.14
C ASP A 2 11.16 -39.73 -50.68
N TRP A 3 11.77 -40.71 -50.01
CA TRP A 3 12.20 -40.62 -48.61
C TRP A 3 13.12 -39.42 -48.32
N SER A 4 13.88 -38.97 -49.32
CA SER A 4 14.73 -37.78 -49.23
C SER A 4 13.90 -36.48 -49.13
N LYS A 5 12.76 -36.38 -49.83
CA LYS A 5 11.87 -35.20 -49.74
C LYS A 5 11.19 -35.09 -48.38
N ALA A 6 10.75 -36.22 -47.83
CA ALA A 6 10.11 -36.27 -46.51
C ALA A 6 11.05 -35.83 -45.38
N LYS A 7 12.33 -36.22 -45.44
CA LYS A 7 13.36 -35.79 -44.47
C LYS A 7 13.59 -34.29 -44.48
N ASN A 8 13.71 -33.69 -45.66
CA ASN A 8 13.90 -32.25 -45.78
C ASN A 8 12.70 -31.47 -45.24
N ILE A 9 11.47 -31.93 -45.53
CA ILE A 9 10.25 -31.30 -45.00
C ILE A 9 10.23 -31.36 -43.47
N LEU A 10 10.63 -32.49 -42.87
CA LEU A 10 10.64 -32.66 -41.42
C LEU A 10 11.71 -31.79 -40.73
N ILE A 11 12.89 -31.64 -41.33
CA ILE A 11 13.95 -30.75 -40.83
C ILE A 11 13.50 -29.28 -40.88
N VAL A 12 12.91 -28.86 -42.00
CA VAL A 12 12.41 -27.48 -42.16
C VAL A 12 11.27 -27.19 -41.18
N ALA A 13 10.35 -28.13 -40.97
CA ALA A 13 9.28 -27.99 -39.98
C ALA A 13 9.83 -27.86 -38.55
N LEU A 14 10.84 -28.65 -38.18
CA LEU A 14 11.46 -28.56 -36.85
C LEU A 14 12.16 -27.22 -36.63
N ILE A 15 12.88 -26.73 -37.65
CA ILE A 15 13.52 -25.40 -37.61
C ILE A 15 12.46 -24.31 -37.48
N ALA A 16 11.40 -24.36 -38.28
CA ALA A 16 10.31 -23.38 -38.21
C ALA A 16 9.66 -23.35 -36.82
N THR A 17 9.41 -24.52 -36.21
CA THR A 17 8.85 -24.61 -34.86
C THR A 17 9.83 -24.10 -33.81
N ASN A 18 11.12 -24.40 -33.92
CA ASN A 18 12.14 -23.89 -32.99
C ASN A 18 12.33 -22.38 -33.13
N VAL A 19 12.28 -21.83 -34.35
CA VAL A 19 12.31 -20.38 -34.61
C VAL A 19 11.05 -19.73 -34.08
N PHE A 20 9.87 -20.33 -34.26
CA PHE A 20 8.63 -19.85 -33.68
C PHE A 20 8.68 -19.83 -32.15
N LEU A 21 9.16 -20.91 -31.53
CA LEU A 21 9.39 -20.96 -30.08
C LEU A 21 10.40 -19.92 -29.62
N LEU A 22 11.50 -19.72 -30.35
CA LEU A 22 12.49 -18.69 -30.05
C LEU A 22 11.88 -17.28 -30.20
N CYS A 23 11.12 -17.01 -31.25
CA CYS A 23 10.42 -15.74 -31.45
C CYS A 23 9.43 -15.48 -30.32
N THR A 24 8.58 -16.45 -29.95
CA THR A 24 7.63 -16.32 -28.83
C THR A 24 8.34 -16.17 -27.49
N TYR A 25 9.48 -16.83 -27.28
CA TYR A 25 10.28 -16.69 -26.07
C TYR A 25 10.97 -15.33 -25.99
N LEU A 26 11.50 -14.82 -27.11
CA LEU A 26 12.10 -13.49 -27.18
C LEU A 26 11.06 -12.38 -27.01
N THR A 27 9.85 -12.49 -27.59
CA THR A 27 8.77 -11.53 -27.28
C THR A 27 8.31 -11.65 -25.82
N LYS A 28 8.25 -12.86 -25.26
CA LYS A 28 7.88 -13.06 -23.85
C LYS A 28 8.97 -12.58 -22.87
N SER A 29 10.25 -12.64 -23.23
CA SER A 29 11.35 -12.10 -22.42
C SER A 29 11.59 -10.61 -22.60
N SER A 30 11.01 -10.01 -23.65
CA SER A 30 10.95 -8.56 -23.85
C SER A 30 9.75 -7.91 -23.15
N MET A 31 8.91 -8.72 -22.49
CA MET A 31 7.76 -8.29 -21.70
C MET A 31 8.22 -7.88 -20.29
N ASP A 32 9.26 -7.03 -20.24
CA ASP A 32 9.52 -6.14 -19.13
C ASP A 32 9.09 -4.75 -19.63
N ASP A 33 8.08 -4.19 -18.96
CA ASP A 33 7.60 -2.81 -19.06
C ASP A 33 6.96 -2.32 -20.38
N GLU A 34 6.21 -3.18 -21.09
CA GLU A 34 5.09 -2.62 -21.89
C GLU A 34 3.95 -2.28 -20.92
N VAL A 35 3.96 -1.02 -20.45
CA VAL A 35 2.78 -0.39 -19.85
C VAL A 35 1.63 -0.63 -20.83
N MET A 36 0.67 -1.46 -20.43
CA MET A 36 -0.53 -1.68 -21.23
C MET A 36 -1.10 -0.30 -21.59
N ASP A 37 -1.36 -0.09 -22.87
CA ASP A 37 -1.90 1.18 -23.35
C ASP A 37 -3.11 1.55 -22.49
N GLN A 38 -3.01 2.70 -21.80
CA GLN A 38 -4.01 3.12 -20.83
C GLN A 38 -5.39 3.23 -21.48
N GLU A 39 -5.45 3.55 -22.78
CA GLU A 39 -6.70 3.58 -23.53
C GLU A 39 -7.35 2.20 -23.67
N VAL A 40 -6.54 1.17 -23.92
CA VAL A 40 -6.99 -0.22 -23.98
C VAL A 40 -7.47 -0.70 -22.61
N LEU A 41 -6.72 -0.39 -21.55
CA LEU A 41 -7.12 -0.70 -20.18
C LEU A 41 -8.47 -0.06 -19.84
N PHE A 42 -8.64 1.24 -20.07
CA PHE A 42 -9.89 1.93 -19.75
C PHE A 42 -11.06 1.39 -20.57
N THR A 43 -10.81 0.96 -21.81
CA THR A 43 -11.84 0.32 -22.64
C THR A 43 -12.28 -1.02 -22.04
N VAL A 44 -11.32 -1.85 -21.61
CA VAL A 44 -11.61 -3.13 -20.94
C VAL A 44 -12.32 -2.90 -19.60
N LEU A 45 -11.89 -1.91 -18.81
CA LEU A 45 -12.49 -1.57 -17.52
C LEU A 45 -13.95 -1.12 -17.68
N LYS A 46 -14.19 -0.20 -18.61
CA LYS A 46 -15.53 0.31 -18.92
C LYS A 46 -16.46 -0.78 -19.42
N GLY A 47 -15.93 -1.71 -20.22
CA GLY A 47 -16.68 -2.89 -20.69
C GLY A 47 -17.18 -3.81 -19.56
N LYS A 48 -16.63 -3.69 -18.35
CA LYS A 48 -17.09 -4.42 -17.15
C LYS A 48 -17.67 -3.51 -16.07
N ASN A 49 -18.22 -2.36 -16.45
CA ASN A 49 -18.83 -1.39 -15.52
C ASN A 49 -17.86 -0.81 -14.47
N ILE A 50 -16.55 -0.79 -14.76
CA ILE A 50 -15.54 -0.18 -13.91
C ILE A 50 -15.08 1.15 -14.53
N TYR A 51 -15.22 2.22 -13.76
CA TYR A 51 -14.85 3.58 -14.12
C TYR A 51 -13.72 4.03 -13.20
N VAL A 52 -12.66 4.57 -13.76
CA VAL A 52 -11.51 5.06 -13.00
C VAL A 52 -11.58 6.57 -12.97
N ASP A 53 -11.98 7.11 -11.82
CA ASP A 53 -12.20 8.54 -11.61
C ASP A 53 -10.95 9.24 -11.03
N THR A 54 -9.79 8.58 -11.17
CA THR A 54 -8.51 8.97 -10.57
C THR A 54 -7.33 8.72 -11.51
N LYS A 55 -6.16 9.24 -11.16
CA LYS A 55 -4.93 8.95 -11.93
C LYS A 55 -4.30 7.65 -11.44
N ILE A 56 -4.08 6.73 -12.35
CA ILE A 56 -3.34 5.49 -12.06
C ILE A 56 -1.85 5.83 -11.86
N PRO A 57 -1.19 5.33 -10.79
CA PRO A 57 0.22 5.58 -10.55
C PRO A 57 1.10 5.04 -11.70
N SER A 58 1.75 5.91 -12.48
CA SER A 58 2.62 5.47 -13.58
C SER A 58 4.05 5.13 -13.17
N LYS A 59 4.41 5.39 -11.92
CA LYS A 59 5.74 5.11 -11.36
C LYS A 59 5.60 4.38 -10.03
N TYR A 60 6.27 3.24 -9.91
CA TYR A 60 6.39 2.45 -8.69
C TYR A 60 7.74 1.73 -8.71
N GLU A 61 8.23 1.37 -7.53
CA GLU A 61 9.51 0.66 -7.38
C GLU A 61 9.28 -0.73 -6.80
N ASN A 62 10.27 -1.61 -6.97
CA ASN A 62 10.31 -2.89 -6.29
C ASN A 62 10.43 -2.70 -4.77
N MET A 63 9.52 -3.32 -4.02
CA MET A 63 9.38 -3.15 -2.57
C MET A 63 9.82 -4.39 -1.80
N PRO A 64 10.47 -4.25 -0.63
CA PRO A 64 10.74 -5.38 0.25
C PRO A 64 9.46 -5.90 0.90
N ALA A 65 9.43 -7.17 1.32
CA ALA A 65 8.53 -7.54 2.42
C ALA A 65 9.06 -6.91 3.72
N LEU A 66 8.18 -6.46 4.61
CA LEU A 66 8.55 -5.86 5.89
C LEU A 66 8.19 -6.79 7.03
N THR A 67 9.15 -7.17 7.88
CA THR A 67 8.82 -7.63 9.22
C THR A 67 8.36 -6.41 10.03
N ILE A 68 7.22 -6.53 10.68
CA ILE A 68 6.64 -5.51 11.55
C ILE A 68 6.65 -6.06 12.97
N GLU A 69 7.40 -5.44 13.88
CA GLU A 69 7.34 -5.82 15.30
C GLU A 69 6.61 -4.77 16.12
N TYR A 70 5.64 -5.22 16.92
CA TYR A 70 4.91 -4.35 17.84
C TYR A 70 5.70 -4.20 19.13
N ASN A 71 6.04 -2.96 19.49
CA ASN A 71 6.73 -2.68 20.75
C ASN A 71 6.03 -1.60 21.58
N ASN A 72 6.27 -1.64 22.90
CA ASN A 72 5.74 -0.67 23.87
C ASN A 72 6.81 0.31 24.35
N ASP A 73 7.91 0.46 23.60
CA ASP A 73 9.01 1.31 23.99
C ASP A 73 8.58 2.78 24.15
N LYS A 74 9.29 3.51 25.02
CA LYS A 74 9.00 4.92 25.33
C LYS A 74 7.65 5.17 26.02
N GLN A 75 6.90 4.14 26.42
CA GLN A 75 5.65 4.30 27.18
C GLN A 75 5.86 5.15 28.45
N ALA A 76 6.90 4.86 29.22
CA ALA A 76 7.24 5.64 30.41
C ALA A 76 7.61 7.11 30.10
N VAL A 77 8.19 7.38 28.93
CA VAL A 77 8.53 8.75 28.47
C VAL A 77 7.26 9.53 28.14
N ILE A 78 6.34 8.90 27.40
CA ILE A 78 5.02 9.47 27.08
C ILE A 78 4.26 9.77 28.37
N GLU A 79 4.13 8.80 29.27
CA GLU A 79 3.39 8.98 30.53
C GLU A 79 3.98 10.11 31.38
N LYS A 80 5.32 10.23 31.40
CA LYS A 80 5.99 11.35 32.07
C LYS A 80 5.66 12.69 31.40
N ALA A 81 5.70 12.76 30.08
CA ALA A 81 5.38 13.97 29.32
C ALA A 81 3.91 14.39 29.49
N LEU A 82 2.97 13.44 29.48
CA LEU A 82 1.55 13.68 29.73
C LEU A 82 1.32 14.20 31.16
N LYS A 83 2.01 13.63 32.16
CA LYS A 83 1.93 14.07 33.57
C LYS A 83 2.47 15.48 33.78
N GLN A 84 3.47 15.93 33.01
CA GLN A 84 3.96 17.31 33.08
C GLN A 84 2.89 18.32 32.64
N GLY A 85 2.03 17.94 31.69
CA GLY A 85 0.90 18.76 31.28
C GLY A 85 1.26 20.09 30.61
N ILE A 86 2.48 20.20 30.06
CA ILE A 86 3.02 21.43 29.44
C ILE A 86 2.64 21.59 27.96
N TYR A 87 2.00 20.58 27.36
CA TYR A 87 1.57 20.58 25.97
C TYR A 87 0.11 21.01 25.89
N ASN A 88 -0.10 22.32 25.76
CA ASN A 88 -1.40 22.94 25.69
C ASN A 88 -1.44 24.02 24.61
N ILE A 89 -2.60 24.16 23.97
CA ILE A 89 -2.92 25.25 23.06
C ILE A 89 -4.30 25.81 23.42
N PRO A 90 -4.63 27.06 23.03
CA PRO A 90 -5.96 27.61 23.24
C PRO A 90 -7.06 26.72 22.64
N VAL A 91 -8.19 26.61 23.34
CA VAL A 91 -9.37 25.92 22.81
C VAL A 91 -9.84 26.65 21.54
N ASN A 92 -10.23 25.91 20.51
CA ASN A 92 -10.59 26.42 19.17
C ASN A 92 -9.41 26.98 18.35
N SER A 93 -8.18 26.60 18.67
CA SER A 93 -7.03 26.86 17.78
C SER A 93 -7.21 26.19 16.42
N GLY A 94 -6.47 26.65 15.41
CA GLY A 94 -6.54 26.09 14.07
C GLY A 94 -5.98 24.67 14.01
N LYS A 95 -6.39 23.89 12.99
CA LYS A 95 -5.84 22.52 12.75
C LYS A 95 -4.31 22.50 12.68
N ARG A 96 -3.70 23.56 12.13
CA ARG A 96 -2.26 23.72 12.06
C ARG A 96 -1.61 23.80 13.45
N ASP A 97 -2.23 24.52 14.38
CA ASP A 97 -1.69 24.67 15.74
C ASP A 97 -1.72 23.33 16.50
N TYR A 98 -2.77 22.54 16.31
CA TYR A 98 -2.85 21.17 16.84
C TYR A 98 -1.76 20.27 16.25
N HIS A 99 -1.56 20.34 14.93
CA HIS A 99 -0.50 19.59 14.26
C HIS A 99 0.89 19.99 14.78
N ASP A 100 1.19 21.29 14.82
CA ASP A 100 2.51 21.78 15.27
C ASP A 100 2.77 21.43 16.75
N MET A 101 1.73 21.43 17.60
CA MET A 101 1.84 20.99 18.99
C MET A 101 2.04 19.46 19.10
N ALA A 102 1.35 18.68 18.27
CA ALA A 102 1.53 17.23 18.22
C ALA A 102 2.96 16.89 17.76
N ASP A 103 3.47 17.54 16.71
CA ASP A 103 4.84 17.38 16.24
C ASP A 103 5.86 17.70 17.33
N LYS A 104 5.65 18.82 18.06
CA LYS A 104 6.49 19.17 19.20
C LYS A 104 6.50 18.07 20.26
N PHE A 105 5.32 17.59 20.66
CA PHE A 105 5.18 16.50 21.63
C PHE A 105 5.89 15.22 21.17
N LEU A 106 5.71 14.84 19.90
CA LEU A 106 6.34 13.65 19.33
C LEU A 106 7.87 13.79 19.26
N ASN A 107 8.38 14.97 18.93
CA ASN A 107 9.82 15.27 18.95
C ASN A 107 10.39 15.15 20.36
N ASP A 108 9.75 15.79 21.34
CA ASP A 108 10.20 15.77 22.74
C ASP A 108 10.18 14.36 23.35
N CYS A 109 9.22 13.52 22.91
CA CYS A 109 9.14 12.11 23.30
C CYS A 109 10.06 11.17 22.49
N GLN A 110 10.82 11.69 21.51
CA GLN A 110 11.63 10.90 20.56
C GLN A 110 10.80 9.85 19.79
N LEU A 111 9.56 10.23 19.47
CA LEU A 111 8.61 9.43 18.69
C LEU A 111 8.57 9.86 17.22
N ASN A 112 8.89 11.13 16.93
CA ASN A 112 8.99 11.60 15.57
C ASN A 112 10.19 10.92 14.89
N ASN A 113 9.91 10.18 13.83
CA ASN A 113 10.92 9.49 13.02
C ASN A 113 10.53 9.57 11.55
N GLU A 114 11.42 9.13 10.66
CA GLU A 114 11.18 9.11 9.21
C GLU A 114 10.04 8.16 8.78
N ASN A 115 9.42 7.46 9.74
CA ASN A 115 8.38 6.45 9.52
C ASN A 115 6.98 6.97 9.86
N LEU A 116 6.77 8.29 9.96
CA LEU A 116 5.46 8.90 10.18
C LEU A 116 5.13 9.87 9.05
N ILE A 117 3.90 9.76 8.53
CA ILE A 117 3.31 10.71 7.58
C ILE A 117 2.07 11.30 8.22
N PHE A 118 1.96 12.63 8.22
CA PHE A 118 0.73 13.30 8.65
C PHE A 118 -0.47 12.84 7.80
N ASP A 119 -1.56 12.46 8.46
CA ASP A 119 -2.80 12.05 7.81
C ASP A 119 -3.84 13.18 7.86
N LYS A 120 -4.27 13.54 9.08
CA LYS A 120 -5.35 14.51 9.27
C LYS A 120 -5.46 15.00 10.71
N VAL A 121 -6.18 16.12 10.87
CA VAL A 121 -6.70 16.58 12.15
C VAL A 121 -8.23 16.49 12.15
N VAL A 122 -8.77 15.80 13.14
CA VAL A 122 -10.21 15.60 13.34
C VAL A 122 -10.61 16.22 14.68
N THR A 123 -11.52 17.20 14.63
CA THR A 123 -12.07 17.84 15.84
C THR A 123 -13.53 17.43 16.01
N LYS A 124 -13.88 17.00 17.21
CA LYS A 124 -15.24 16.68 17.64
C LYS A 124 -15.47 17.34 19.00
N GLU A 125 -16.33 18.36 19.02
CA GLU A 125 -16.63 19.14 20.23
C GLU A 125 -15.35 19.67 20.90
N LYS A 126 -14.99 19.07 22.05
CA LYS A 126 -13.81 19.42 22.87
C LYS A 126 -12.61 18.53 22.62
N SER A 127 -12.78 17.46 21.86
CA SER A 127 -11.73 16.50 21.53
C SER A 127 -11.17 16.80 20.14
N THR A 128 -9.84 16.89 20.04
CA THR A 128 -9.14 16.96 18.75
C THR A 128 -8.12 15.84 18.68
N VAL A 129 -8.08 15.14 17.55
CA VAL A 129 -7.13 14.06 17.30
C VAL A 129 -6.28 14.44 16.09
N VAL A 130 -4.96 14.41 16.27
CA VAL A 130 -3.98 14.51 15.19
C VAL A 130 -3.53 13.11 14.86
N ARG A 131 -3.82 12.66 13.64
CA ARG A 131 -3.49 11.31 13.16
C ARG A 131 -2.30 11.34 12.21
N TYR A 132 -1.42 10.38 12.39
CA TYR A 132 -0.29 10.06 11.54
C TYR A 132 -0.41 8.60 11.09
N LYS A 133 0.04 8.30 9.87
CA LYS A 133 0.20 6.92 9.38
C LYS A 133 1.64 6.47 9.58
N ASN A 134 1.81 5.23 10.03
CA ASN A 134 3.12 4.59 9.97
C ASN A 134 3.49 4.35 8.50
N CYS A 135 4.76 4.57 8.16
CA CYS A 135 5.25 4.42 6.80
C CYS A 135 6.65 3.78 6.74
N TYR A 136 6.99 3.27 5.57
CA TYR A 136 8.34 2.90 5.19
C TYR A 136 8.69 3.64 3.91
N LYS A 137 9.72 4.49 3.91
CA LYS A 137 10.11 5.32 2.75
C LYS A 137 8.93 6.11 2.16
N ASN A 138 8.14 6.76 3.01
CA ASN A 138 6.94 7.51 2.64
C ASN A 138 5.78 6.67 2.04
N ILE A 139 5.83 5.34 2.16
CA ILE A 139 4.74 4.44 1.76
C ILE A 139 4.02 3.95 3.01
N ALA A 140 2.71 4.20 3.07
CA ALA A 140 1.90 3.87 4.25
C ALA A 140 1.86 2.36 4.52
N ILE A 141 1.81 2.00 5.81
CA ILE A 141 1.67 0.63 6.29
C ILE A 141 0.22 0.43 6.74
N GLY A 142 -0.61 -0.05 5.81
CA GLY A 142 -2.00 -0.45 6.02
C GLY A 142 -2.79 0.56 6.83
N ASP A 143 -3.54 0.04 7.79
CA ASP A 143 -4.31 0.85 8.74
C ASP A 143 -3.47 1.34 9.93
N SER A 144 -2.15 1.09 9.95
CA SER A 144 -1.33 1.39 11.11
C SER A 144 -1.15 2.88 11.34
N PHE A 145 -1.28 3.29 12.61
CA PHE A 145 -1.39 4.70 12.95
C PHE A 145 -0.72 5.06 14.28
N LEU A 146 -0.49 6.37 14.41
CA LEU A 146 -0.24 7.06 15.66
C LEU A 146 -1.21 8.23 15.75
N GLU A 147 -1.88 8.36 16.88
CA GLU A 147 -2.84 9.42 17.18
C GLU A 147 -2.45 10.14 18.46
N VAL A 148 -2.37 11.47 18.38
CA VAL A 148 -2.21 12.35 19.52
C VAL A 148 -3.55 12.99 19.82
N SER A 149 -4.08 12.70 21.00
CA SER A 149 -5.40 13.15 21.44
C SER A 149 -5.28 14.37 22.33
N PHE A 150 -6.14 15.34 22.06
CA PHE A 150 -6.28 16.58 22.80
C PHE A 150 -7.67 16.65 23.41
N LEU A 151 -7.76 17.03 24.68
CA LEU A 151 -9.00 17.38 25.37
C LEU A 151 -8.89 18.81 25.87
N ASP A 152 -9.83 19.67 25.46
CA ASP A 152 -9.84 21.10 25.79
C ASP A 152 -8.48 21.78 25.50
N GLY A 153 -7.88 21.43 24.35
CA GLY A 153 -6.60 22.00 23.90
C GLY A 153 -5.35 21.43 24.58
N LYS A 154 -5.49 20.50 25.53
CA LYS A 154 -4.37 19.83 26.20
C LYS A 154 -4.17 18.41 25.68
N ILE A 155 -2.93 18.00 25.40
CA ILE A 155 -2.65 16.59 25.08
C ILE A 155 -2.99 15.72 26.29
N ASN A 156 -3.87 14.74 26.10
CA ASN A 156 -4.33 13.86 27.18
C ASN A 156 -3.99 12.38 26.94
N ASP A 157 -3.84 11.96 25.69
CA ASP A 157 -3.58 10.56 25.34
C ASP A 157 -2.79 10.45 24.03
N VAL A 158 -2.09 9.32 23.87
CA VAL A 158 -1.38 8.96 22.65
C VAL A 158 -1.69 7.50 22.36
N THR A 159 -2.53 7.26 21.36
CA THR A 159 -2.84 5.91 20.88
C THR A 159 -1.91 5.59 19.72
N ARG A 160 -1.21 4.46 19.75
CA ARG A 160 -0.23 4.11 18.73
C ARG A 160 -0.07 2.61 18.54
N GLN A 161 0.36 2.25 17.34
CA GLN A 161 1.05 0.99 17.08
C GLN A 161 2.49 1.37 16.75
N ARG A 162 3.42 1.20 17.71
CA ARG A 162 4.83 1.45 17.42
C ARG A 162 5.41 0.21 16.75
N LEU A 163 5.91 0.42 15.53
CA LEU A 163 6.41 -0.63 14.68
C LEU A 163 7.94 -0.54 14.57
N THR A 164 8.65 -1.63 14.83
CA THR A 164 10.00 -1.83 14.28
C THR A 164 9.84 -2.43 12.89
N LEU A 165 10.54 -1.85 11.91
CA LEU A 165 10.43 -2.24 10.50
C LEU A 165 11.75 -2.85 10.04
N GLU A 166 11.73 -4.13 9.68
CA GLU A 166 12.89 -4.81 9.11
C GLU A 166 12.62 -5.21 7.65
N PRO A 167 13.25 -4.54 6.67
CA PRO A 167 13.06 -4.89 5.28
C PRO A 167 13.76 -6.22 4.96
N LYS A 168 13.01 -7.15 4.37
CA LYS A 168 13.50 -8.41 3.81
C LYS A 168 13.92 -8.22 2.34
N LYS A 169 13.98 -9.33 1.60
CA LYS A 169 14.25 -9.36 0.16
C LYS A 169 13.26 -8.46 -0.61
N LYS A 170 13.77 -7.72 -1.59
CA LYS A 170 12.96 -6.97 -2.55
C LYS A 170 12.15 -7.91 -3.43
N LEU A 171 10.87 -7.62 -3.56
CA LEU A 171 9.91 -8.28 -4.43
C LEU A 171 9.67 -7.43 -5.67
N LYS A 172 9.46 -8.09 -6.82
CA LYS A 172 9.04 -7.40 -8.04
C LYS A 172 7.61 -6.93 -7.85
N VAL A 173 7.39 -5.63 -7.97
CA VAL A 173 6.05 -5.06 -7.81
C VAL A 173 5.25 -5.22 -9.10
N THR A 174 4.02 -5.73 -9.00
CA THR A 174 3.10 -5.84 -10.13
C THR A 174 2.60 -4.47 -10.53
N SER A 175 2.26 -4.31 -11.81
CA SER A 175 1.76 -3.03 -12.30
C SER A 175 0.38 -2.71 -11.73
N PRO A 176 0.02 -1.43 -11.58
CA PRO A 176 -1.32 -1.07 -11.13
C PRO A 176 -2.40 -1.49 -12.14
N GLU A 177 -2.07 -1.58 -13.42
CA GLU A 177 -2.98 -2.11 -14.44
C GLU A 177 -3.27 -3.60 -14.20
N GLU A 178 -2.24 -4.41 -13.92
CA GLU A 178 -2.41 -5.80 -13.52
C GLU A 178 -3.29 -5.91 -12.26
N ALA A 179 -3.06 -5.07 -11.26
CA ALA A 179 -3.81 -5.10 -10.01
C ALA A 179 -5.28 -4.70 -10.20
N LEU A 180 -5.56 -3.72 -11.07
CA LEU A 180 -6.92 -3.36 -11.46
C LEU A 180 -7.61 -4.53 -12.15
N LEU A 181 -6.95 -5.22 -13.09
CA LEU A 181 -7.49 -6.41 -13.74
C LEU A 181 -7.82 -7.53 -12.75
N MET A 182 -6.94 -7.78 -11.77
CA MET A 182 -7.21 -8.74 -10.69
C MET A 182 -8.41 -8.31 -9.84
N PHE A 183 -8.47 -7.03 -9.45
CA PHE A 183 -9.60 -6.47 -8.73
C PHE A 183 -10.92 -6.68 -9.49
N MET A 184 -10.95 -6.52 -10.83
CA MET A 184 -12.15 -6.81 -11.62
C MET A 184 -12.58 -8.27 -11.54
N SER A 185 -11.60 -9.20 -11.54
CA SER A 185 -11.88 -10.64 -11.60
C SER A 185 -12.59 -11.18 -10.36
N GLU A 186 -12.47 -10.45 -9.23
CA GLU A 186 -13.10 -10.80 -7.96
C GLU A 186 -14.49 -10.19 -7.76
N LYS A 187 -14.98 -9.36 -8.69
CA LYS A 187 -16.21 -8.58 -8.53
C LYS A 187 -17.36 -9.10 -9.39
N ASP A 188 -18.58 -8.82 -8.94
CA ASP A 188 -19.79 -9.11 -9.73
C ASP A 188 -19.74 -8.29 -11.03
N PRO A 189 -19.82 -8.91 -12.21
CA PRO A 189 -19.83 -8.19 -13.49
C PRO A 189 -20.94 -7.14 -13.63
N ASN A 190 -22.01 -7.23 -12.83
CA ASN A 190 -23.13 -6.30 -12.83
C ASN A 190 -22.96 -5.15 -11.83
N GLU A 191 -21.97 -5.21 -10.93
CA GLU A 191 -21.70 -4.10 -10.01
C GLU A 191 -21.04 -2.95 -10.78
N VAL A 192 -21.61 -1.75 -10.68
CA VAL A 192 -20.96 -0.54 -11.16
C VAL A 192 -19.92 -0.11 -10.13
N ILE A 193 -18.66 0.01 -10.55
CA ILE A 193 -17.55 0.37 -9.67
C ILE A 193 -16.88 1.64 -10.15
N HIS A 194 -16.82 2.63 -9.26
CA HIS A 194 -16.09 3.87 -9.43
C HIS A 194 -14.83 3.83 -8.57
N VAL A 195 -13.66 3.72 -9.21
CA VAL A 195 -12.35 3.75 -8.53
C VAL A 195 -11.95 5.20 -8.29
N GLU A 196 -11.93 5.58 -7.02
CA GLU A 196 -11.72 6.95 -6.54
C GLU A 196 -10.24 7.21 -6.23
N LYS A 197 -9.52 6.16 -5.81
CA LYS A 197 -8.11 6.25 -5.45
C LYS A 197 -7.41 4.92 -5.66
N MET A 198 -6.17 4.98 -6.11
CA MET A 198 -5.27 3.83 -6.17
C MET A 198 -3.88 4.23 -5.68
N GLN A 199 -3.30 3.46 -4.76
CA GLN A 199 -1.95 3.72 -4.26
C GLN A 199 -1.25 2.45 -3.79
N LEU A 200 0.08 2.43 -3.89
CA LEU A 200 0.91 1.37 -3.34
C LEU A 200 1.06 1.58 -1.83
N VAL A 201 0.84 0.52 -1.06
CA VAL A 201 0.94 0.48 0.42
C VAL A 201 1.62 -0.81 0.86
N PHE A 202 2.00 -0.90 2.13
CA PHE A 202 2.28 -2.19 2.78
C PHE A 202 1.04 -2.69 3.48
N TRP A 203 0.63 -3.93 3.26
CA TRP A 203 -0.54 -4.54 3.89
C TRP A 203 -0.17 -5.85 4.58
N VAL A 204 -0.75 -6.08 5.75
CA VAL A 204 -0.63 -7.33 6.49
C VAL A 204 -1.81 -8.20 6.13
N ASN A 205 -1.57 -9.35 5.51
CA ASN A 205 -2.65 -10.26 5.15
C ASN A 205 -3.10 -11.07 6.37
N SER A 206 -4.22 -10.66 6.97
CA SER A 206 -4.78 -11.32 8.15
C SER A 206 -5.30 -12.74 7.91
N SER A 207 -5.41 -13.22 6.65
CA SER A 207 -5.85 -14.60 6.37
C SER A 207 -4.83 -15.67 6.76
N GLU A 208 -3.57 -15.28 6.99
CA GLU A 208 -2.49 -16.19 7.43
C GLU A 208 -2.33 -16.21 8.96
N PHE A 209 -3.24 -15.58 9.70
CA PHE A 209 -3.14 -15.36 11.13
C PHE A 209 -3.52 -16.61 11.95
N ASN A 210 -2.53 -17.27 12.54
CA ASN A 210 -2.70 -18.34 13.53
C ASN A 210 -2.58 -17.79 14.96
N GLY A 211 -3.59 -17.05 15.42
CA GLY A 211 -4.07 -16.93 16.83
C GLY A 211 -3.15 -16.66 18.02
N GLU A 212 -1.82 -16.76 17.91
CA GLU A 212 -0.88 -16.65 19.02
C GLU A 212 -0.18 -15.29 18.96
N SER A 213 -0.31 -14.56 20.07
CA SER A 213 0.26 -13.24 20.38
C SER A 213 1.40 -12.78 19.47
N LEU A 214 1.10 -12.03 18.40
CA LEU A 214 2.13 -11.57 17.48
C LEU A 214 2.85 -10.36 18.07
N ILE A 215 4.05 -10.62 18.58
CA ILE A 215 5.09 -9.61 18.78
C ILE A 215 5.63 -9.15 17.39
N SER A 216 5.41 -9.92 16.32
CA SER A 216 5.94 -9.69 14.98
C SER A 216 5.03 -10.21 13.86
N ASP A 217 4.84 -9.49 12.75
CA ASP A 217 4.06 -9.87 11.56
C ASP A 217 4.85 -9.56 10.27
N THR A 218 4.37 -9.97 9.08
CA THR A 218 4.96 -9.57 7.78
C THR A 218 3.96 -8.80 6.93
N ALA A 219 4.28 -7.54 6.61
CA ALA A 219 3.56 -6.79 5.61
C ALA A 219 4.21 -6.92 4.23
N PHE A 220 3.36 -7.09 3.23
CA PHE A 220 3.75 -7.17 1.83
C PHE A 220 3.28 -5.94 1.06
N PRO A 221 3.98 -5.56 -0.03
CA PRO A 221 3.49 -4.50 -0.90
C PRO A 221 2.14 -4.91 -1.51
N ALA A 222 1.17 -3.99 -1.47
CA ALA A 222 -0.18 -4.17 -1.99
C ALA A 222 -0.67 -2.88 -2.65
N TRP A 223 -1.52 -3.03 -3.67
CA TRP A 223 -2.28 -1.94 -4.24
C TRP A 223 -3.57 -1.74 -3.45
N GLU A 224 -3.67 -0.60 -2.78
CA GLU A 224 -4.90 -0.13 -2.14
C GLU A 224 -5.77 0.55 -3.20
N ILE A 225 -6.99 0.06 -3.36
CA ILE A 225 -8.00 0.57 -4.27
C ILE A 225 -9.19 1.06 -3.44
N THR A 226 -9.46 2.35 -3.46
CA THR A 226 -10.66 2.96 -2.88
C THR A 226 -11.72 3.15 -3.96
N TYR A 227 -12.94 2.70 -3.70
CA TYR A 227 -14.04 2.70 -4.67
C TYR A 227 -15.41 2.88 -4.02
N ASN A 228 -16.41 3.29 -4.81
CA ASN A 228 -17.83 3.32 -4.44
C ASN A 228 -18.12 3.99 -3.07
N GLY A 229 -17.65 5.22 -2.90
CA GLY A 229 -17.89 6.04 -1.71
C GLY A 229 -17.01 5.65 -0.53
N GLY A 230 -15.74 5.30 -0.77
CA GLY A 230 -14.76 5.03 0.28
C GLY A 230 -14.61 3.56 0.71
N LYS A 231 -15.17 2.58 -0.01
CA LYS A 231 -14.83 1.17 0.21
C LYS A 231 -13.39 0.93 -0.19
N THR A 232 -12.65 0.11 0.55
CA THR A 232 -11.25 -0.20 0.25
C THR A 232 -11.06 -1.69 -0.04
N LYS A 233 -10.19 -2.00 -0.99
CA LYS A 233 -9.70 -3.36 -1.27
C LYS A 233 -8.18 -3.31 -1.44
N TYR A 234 -7.50 -4.30 -0.90
CA TYR A 234 -6.07 -4.52 -1.08
C TYR A 234 -5.86 -5.68 -2.05
N ILE A 235 -5.01 -5.46 -3.05
CA ILE A 235 -4.56 -6.48 -4.01
C ILE A 235 -3.06 -6.65 -3.83
N ASP A 236 -2.59 -7.87 -3.59
CA ASP A 236 -1.17 -8.13 -3.42
C ASP A 236 -0.38 -7.64 -4.65
N ALA A 237 0.65 -6.85 -4.39
CA ALA A 237 1.44 -6.22 -5.43
C ALA A 237 2.70 -7.02 -5.75
N TYR A 238 2.73 -8.31 -5.45
CA TYR A 238 3.87 -9.20 -5.72
C TYR A 238 3.38 -10.53 -6.28
N LYS A 239 4.27 -11.21 -7.02
CA LYS A 239 4.06 -12.59 -7.47
C LYS A 239 4.92 -13.49 -6.59
N ALA A 240 4.31 -14.49 -5.95
CA ALA A 240 5.00 -15.50 -5.15
C ALA A 240 5.90 -16.40 -6.01
#